data_AF-A0A7S3N7E8-F1
#
_entry.id   AF-A0A7S3N7E8-F1
#
_cell.length_a   1.000
_cell.length_b   1.000
_cell.length_c   1.000
_cell.angle_alpha   90.00
_cell.angle_beta   90.00
_cell.angle_gamma   90.00
#
_symmetry.space_group_name_H-M   'P 1'
#
loop_
_entity.id
_entity.type
_entity.pdbx_description
1 polymer ?
#
loop_
_entity_poly.entity_id
_entity_poly.type
_entity_poly.pdbx_seq_one_letter_code
_entity_poly.pdbx_strand_id
1 'polypeptide(L)'
;RGIMERGKLRVLCLHGFYNNAEFMRYQMAYYEQVFRDHVEFEFMNAPYEIQYLYDDFITQKFQGPFYAWAEFDLDKKILIGCIESMNFVIDYINKHGPYDGIAGFSQGTLIC
;
A
#
# COMPACT_ATOMS: atom_id res chain seq x y z
N ARG A 1 29.10 13.58 -16.60
CA ARG A 1 28.05 13.90 -15.61
C ARG A 1 28.35 13.08 -14.37
N GLY A 2 28.69 13.74 -13.26
CA GLY A 2 29.19 13.09 -12.05
C GLY A 2 28.20 12.07 -11.49
N ILE A 3 28.74 10.98 -10.96
CA ILE A 3 28.01 9.98 -10.19
C ILE A 3 27.53 10.72 -8.93
N MET A 4 26.28 11.20 -8.93
CA MET A 4 25.66 11.63 -7.68
C MET A 4 25.58 10.39 -6.80
N GLU A 5 26.06 10.47 -5.56
CA GLU A 5 25.75 9.45 -4.55
C GLU A 5 24.23 9.23 -4.58
N ARG A 6 23.81 8.01 -4.95
CA ARG A 6 22.38 7.69 -5.02
C ARG A 6 21.87 7.75 -3.58
N GLY A 7 20.91 8.63 -3.30
CA GLY A 7 20.25 8.71 -1.99
C GLY A 7 19.54 7.38 -1.64
N LYS A 8 18.83 7.36 -0.50
CA LYS A 8 18.05 6.18 -0.10
C LYS A 8 17.10 5.76 -1.22
N LEU A 9 16.95 4.45 -1.41
CA LEU A 9 15.95 3.89 -2.33
C LEU A 9 14.56 4.25 -1.81
N ARG A 10 13.64 4.63 -2.70
CA ARG A 10 12.26 4.91 -2.32
C ARG A 10 11.36 3.73 -2.66
N VAL A 11 10.65 3.17 -1.68
CA VAL A 11 9.73 2.04 -1.87
C VAL A 11 8.32 2.45 -1.49
N LEU A 12 7.38 2.30 -2.42
CA LEU A 12 5.95 2.52 -2.17
C LEU A 12 5.32 1.24 -1.61
N CYS A 13 4.61 1.33 -0.49
CA CYS A 13 4.04 0.20 0.24
C CYS A 13 2.51 0.18 0.15
N LEU A 14 1.96 -0.94 -0.34
CA LEU A 14 0.53 -1.16 -0.54
C LEU A 14 -0.03 -2.13 0.51
N HIS A 15 -0.99 -1.66 1.32
CA HIS A 15 -1.59 -2.46 2.41
C HIS A 15 -2.49 -3.60 1.89
N GLY A 16 -2.80 -4.55 2.77
CA GLY A 16 -3.72 -5.65 2.48
C GLY A 16 -5.19 -5.27 2.51
N PHE A 17 -6.05 -6.27 2.32
CA PHE A 17 -7.51 -6.12 2.32
C PHE A 17 -8.02 -5.46 3.61
N TYR A 18 -8.89 -4.45 3.47
CA TYR A 18 -9.67 -3.83 4.56
C TYR A 18 -8.83 -3.21 5.68
N ASN A 19 -7.63 -2.76 5.33
CA ASN A 19 -6.67 -2.13 6.24
C ASN A 19 -6.37 -0.69 5.81
N ASN A 20 -5.32 -0.09 6.35
CA ASN A 20 -4.84 1.23 5.93
C ASN A 20 -3.30 1.29 5.96
N ALA A 21 -2.76 2.43 5.54
CA ALA A 21 -1.32 2.70 5.47
C ALA A 21 -0.62 2.55 6.83
N GLU A 22 -1.29 2.92 7.94
CA GLU A 22 -0.73 2.79 9.28
C GLU A 22 -0.60 1.33 9.71
N PHE A 23 -1.56 0.47 9.34
CA PHE A 23 -1.44 -0.97 9.56
C PHE A 23 -0.27 -1.56 8.77
N MET A 24 -0.10 -1.17 7.50
CA MET A 24 1.04 -1.62 6.68
C MET A 24 2.38 -1.14 7.25
N ARG A 25 2.44 0.10 7.75
CA ARG A 25 3.62 0.62 8.46
C ARG A 25 3.94 -0.21 9.70
N TYR A 26 2.93 -0.54 10.51
CA TYR A 26 3.11 -1.43 11.65
C TYR A 26 3.66 -2.81 11.23
N GLN A 27 3.17 -3.40 10.14
CA GLN A 27 3.70 -4.67 9.60
C GLN A 27 5.15 -4.53 9.09
N MET A 28 5.52 -3.35 8.59
CA MET A 28 6.84 -3.07 8.02
C MET A 28 7.84 -2.47 9.01
N ALA A 29 7.47 -2.23 10.26
CA ALA A 29 8.30 -1.50 11.23
C ALA A 29 9.71 -2.07 11.41
N TYR A 30 9.86 -3.40 11.39
CA TYR A 30 11.18 -4.04 11.45
C TYR A 30 12.02 -3.76 10.20
N TYR A 31 11.41 -3.76 9.01
CA TYR A 31 12.08 -3.41 7.76
C TYR A 31 12.48 -1.94 7.73
N GLU A 32 11.61 -1.03 8.17
CA GLU A 32 11.94 0.39 8.33
C GLU A 32 13.16 0.57 9.23
N GLN A 33 13.24 -0.16 10.35
CA GLN A 33 14.37 -0.09 11.26
C GLN A 33 15.67 -0.63 10.64
N VAL A 34 15.61 -1.83 10.04
CA VAL A 34 16.79 -2.51 9.48
C VAL A 34 17.36 -1.76 8.26
N PHE A 35 16.48 -1.22 7.42
CA PHE A 35 16.87 -0.56 6.17
C PHE A 35 16.87 0.96 6.25
N ARG A 36 16.72 1.55 7.44
CA ARG A 36 16.55 3.00 7.63
C ARG A 36 17.62 3.86 6.94
N ASP A 37 18.85 3.37 6.81
CA ASP A 37 19.97 4.11 6.24
C ASP A 37 20.06 3.96 4.71
N HIS A 38 19.28 3.04 4.13
CA HIS A 38 19.32 2.67 2.71
C HIS A 38 18.00 2.83 1.97
N VAL A 39 16.86 2.77 2.68
CA VAL A 39 15.52 2.76 2.11
C VAL A 39 14.61 3.72 2.85
N GLU A 40 13.82 4.46 2.10
CA GLU A 40 12.67 5.23 2.56
C GLU A 40 11.40 4.50 2.11
N PHE A 41 10.60 4.06 3.08
CA PHE A 41 9.31 3.42 2.82
C PHE A 41 8.19 4.47 2.91
N GLU A 42 7.34 4.52 1.90
CA GLU A 42 6.16 5.37 1.87
C GLU A 42 4.91 4.52 1.81
N PHE A 43 3.93 4.78 2.67
CA PHE A 43 2.74 3.94 2.82
C PHE A 43 1.51 4.68 2.29
N MET A 44 0.76 4.05 1.39
CA MET A 44 -0.43 4.67 0.79
C MET A 44 -1.71 3.89 1.11
N ASN A 45 -2.82 4.62 1.22
CA ASN A 45 -4.15 4.04 1.29
C ASN A 45 -4.66 3.69 -0.11
N ALA A 46 -5.43 2.60 -0.20
CA ALA A 46 -6.16 2.23 -1.40
C ALA A 46 -7.30 3.24 -1.69
N PRO A 47 -7.83 3.30 -2.94
CA PRO A 47 -8.76 4.34 -3.34
C PRO A 47 -10.19 4.16 -2.81
N TYR A 48 -10.58 2.94 -2.38
CA TYR A 48 -11.94 2.66 -1.92
C TYR A 48 -12.01 2.60 -0.41
N GLU A 49 -12.61 3.61 0.21
CA GLU A 49 -12.93 3.59 1.65
C GLU A 49 -14.04 2.58 1.93
N ILE A 50 -13.85 1.78 2.98
CA ILE A 50 -14.80 0.76 3.42
C ILE A 50 -15.52 1.20 4.70
N GLN A 51 -16.81 0.88 4.78
CA GLN A 51 -17.66 1.26 5.92
C GLN A 51 -17.90 0.10 6.90
N TYR A 52 -17.54 -1.13 6.52
CA TYR A 52 -17.80 -2.33 7.31
C TYR A 52 -16.48 -2.96 7.75
N LEU A 53 -16.38 -3.25 9.04
CA LEU A 53 -15.17 -3.75 9.67
C LEU A 53 -15.31 -5.25 9.90
N TYR A 54 -14.28 -6.00 9.52
CA TYR A 54 -14.28 -7.46 9.61
C TYR A 54 -13.47 -8.01 10.79
N ASP A 55 -12.55 -7.22 11.35
CA ASP A 55 -11.58 -7.70 12.33
C ASP A 55 -11.51 -6.78 13.57
N ASP A 56 -11.93 -7.33 14.70
CA ASP A 56 -11.90 -6.67 16.01
C ASP A 56 -10.48 -6.29 16.43
N PHE A 57 -9.46 -7.10 16.08
CA PHE A 57 -8.07 -6.79 16.42
C PHE A 57 -7.60 -5.50 15.74
N ILE A 58 -7.96 -5.34 14.46
CA ILE A 58 -7.54 -4.19 13.66
C ILE A 58 -8.21 -2.93 14.19
N THR A 59 -9.51 -3.00 14.47
CA THR A 59 -10.29 -1.85 14.94
C THR A 59 -9.99 -1.45 16.38
N GLN A 60 -9.55 -2.38 17.22
CA GLN A 60 -9.08 -2.08 18.57
C GLN A 60 -7.71 -1.38 18.59
N LYS A 61 -6.85 -1.67 17.61
CA LYS A 61 -5.46 -1.20 17.60
C LYS A 61 -5.21 -0.03 16.64
N PHE A 62 -6.04 0.12 15.61
CA PHE A 62 -5.87 1.13 14.56
C PHE A 62 -7.16 1.90 14.33
N GLN A 63 -7.02 3.19 14.03
CA GLN A 63 -8.14 4.04 13.69
C GLN A 63 -8.38 4.02 12.19
N GLY A 64 -9.66 4.01 11.80
CA GLY A 64 -10.08 4.19 10.43
C GLY A 64 -9.90 5.64 9.94
N PRO A 65 -10.27 5.94 8.69
CA PRO A 65 -10.90 5.03 7.71
C PRO A 65 -10.00 3.87 7.28
N PHE A 66 -10.63 2.81 6.77
CA PHE A 66 -9.99 1.64 6.19
C PHE A 66 -10.35 1.52 4.72
N TYR A 67 -9.56 0.76 3.97
CA TYR A 67 -9.61 0.80 2.51
C TYR A 67 -9.45 -0.57 1.85
N ALA A 68 -9.89 -0.67 0.60
CA ALA A 68 -9.71 -1.80 -0.28
C ALA A 68 -9.20 -1.36 -1.65
N TRP A 69 -8.45 -2.25 -2.31
CA TRP A 69 -8.01 -2.08 -3.70
C TRP A 69 -8.99 -2.69 -4.71
N ALA A 70 -9.69 -3.73 -4.30
CA ALA A 70 -10.65 -4.42 -5.13
C ALA A 70 -11.73 -5.07 -4.25
N GLU A 71 -12.86 -5.38 -4.85
CA GLU A 71 -13.95 -6.10 -4.20
C GLU A 71 -14.29 -7.35 -5.00
N PHE A 72 -14.61 -8.44 -4.30
CA PHE A 72 -15.02 -9.68 -4.95
C PHE A 72 -16.53 -9.67 -5.16
N ASP A 73 -16.96 -9.62 -6.42
CA ASP A 73 -18.36 -9.81 -6.79
C ASP A 73 -18.68 -11.31 -6.71
N LEU A 74 -19.47 -11.71 -5.70
CA LEU A 74 -19.81 -13.11 -5.44
C LEU A 74 -20.64 -13.74 -6.56
N ASP A 75 -21.52 -12.97 -7.19
CA ASP A 75 -22.43 -13.46 -8.23
C ASP A 75 -21.67 -13.73 -9.52
N LYS A 76 -20.82 -12.77 -9.92
CA LYS A 76 -20.01 -12.86 -11.14
C LYS A 76 -18.72 -13.64 -10.93
N LYS A 77 -18.30 -13.88 -9.68
CA LYS A 77 -17.04 -14.52 -9.29
C LYS A 77 -15.82 -13.82 -9.89
N ILE A 78 -15.82 -12.50 -9.87
CA ILE A 78 -14.73 -11.66 -10.39
C ILE A 78 -14.28 -10.64 -9.34
N LEU A 79 -13.03 -10.20 -9.44
CA LEU A 79 -12.53 -9.03 -8.72
C LEU A 79 -12.81 -7.77 -9.54
N ILE A 80 -13.48 -6.80 -8.94
CA ILE A 80 -13.79 -5.49 -9.52
C ILE A 80 -12.89 -4.44 -8.85
N GLY A 81 -12.38 -3.47 -9.63
CA GLY A 81 -11.57 -2.36 -9.13
C GLY A 81 -10.06 -2.53 -9.27
N CYS A 82 -9.57 -3.71 -9.71
CA CYS A 82 -8.12 -3.94 -9.85
C CYS A 82 -7.46 -2.98 -10.84
N ILE A 83 -8.08 -2.74 -12.00
CA ILE A 83 -7.52 -1.86 -13.05
C ILE A 83 -7.53 -0.41 -12.58
N GLU A 84 -8.62 0.02 -11.97
CA GLU A 84 -8.79 1.35 -11.39
C GLU A 84 -7.77 1.62 -10.29
N SER A 85 -7.56 0.66 -9.39
CA SER A 85 -6.53 0.72 -8.34
C SER A 85 -5.11 0.74 -8.90
N MET A 86 -4.82 -0.04 -9.94
CA MET A 86 -3.52 0.01 -10.61
C MET A 86 -3.27 1.38 -11.23
N ASN A 87 -4.25 1.96 -11.92
CA ASN A 87 -4.16 3.31 -12.47
C ASN A 87 -3.98 4.36 -11.37
N PHE A 88 -4.68 4.22 -10.24
CA PHE A 88 -4.50 5.09 -9.07
C PHE A 88 -3.06 5.06 -8.53
N VAL A 89 -2.45 3.88 -8.42
CA VAL A 89 -1.04 3.73 -8.01
C VAL A 89 -0.09 4.32 -9.06
N ILE A 90 -0.33 4.08 -10.35
CA ILE A 90 0.47 4.65 -11.44
C ILE A 90 0.44 6.17 -11.42
N ASP A 91 -0.74 6.77 -11.25
CA ASP A 91 -0.91 8.23 -11.16
C ASP A 91 -0.18 8.79 -9.93
N TYR A 92 -0.25 8.08 -8.79
CA TYR A 92 0.51 8.44 -7.59
C TYR A 92 2.01 8.42 -7.84
N ILE A 93 2.54 7.35 -8.45
CA ILE A 93 3.97 7.21 -8.79
C ILE A 93 4.40 8.31 -9.75
N ASN A 94 3.60 8.63 -10.76
CA ASN A 94 3.91 9.70 -11.73
C ASN A 94 3.98 11.08 -11.07
N LYS A 95 3.17 11.32 -10.03
CA LYS A 95 3.11 12.61 -9.33
C LYS A 95 4.12 12.76 -8.18
N HIS A 96 4.40 11.69 -7.46
CA HIS A 96 5.18 11.70 -6.21
C HIS A 96 6.52 10.95 -6.30
N GLY A 97 6.78 10.31 -7.45
CA GLY A 97 8.03 9.61 -7.73
C GLY A 97 9.25 10.53 -7.88
N PRO A 98 10.42 9.97 -8.19
CA PRO A 98 10.63 8.56 -8.55
C PRO A 98 10.55 7.62 -7.34
N TYR A 99 10.01 6.41 -7.56
CA TYR A 99 10.15 5.27 -6.66
C TYR A 99 11.06 4.23 -7.32
N ASP A 100 11.88 3.56 -6.52
CA ASP A 100 12.80 2.50 -6.95
C ASP A 100 12.19 1.09 -6.83
N GLY A 101 11.09 0.95 -6.09
CA GLY A 101 10.38 -0.31 -5.95
C GLY A 101 9.00 -0.16 -5.34
N ILE A 102 8.23 -1.25 -5.39
CA ILE A 102 6.93 -1.37 -4.76
C ILE A 102 6.90 -2.61 -3.88
N ALA A 103 6.25 -2.52 -2.73
CA ALA A 103 6.06 -3.63 -1.80
C ALA A 103 4.58 -3.75 -1.45
N GLY A 104 3.95 -4.87 -1.81
CA GLY A 104 2.54 -5.13 -1.53
C GLY A 104 2.35 -6.31 -0.60
N PHE A 105 1.31 -6.27 0.23
CA PHE A 105 0.85 -7.40 1.03
C PHE A 105 -0.57 -7.83 0.63
N SER A 106 -0.81 -9.14 0.49
CA SER A 106 -2.13 -9.71 0.20
C SER A 106 -2.79 -9.02 -1.00
N GLN A 107 -3.91 -8.32 -0.81
CA GLN A 107 -4.56 -7.58 -1.89
C GLN A 107 -3.67 -6.49 -2.51
N GLY A 108 -2.80 -5.83 -1.72
CA GLY A 108 -1.82 -4.89 -2.26
C GLY A 108 -0.81 -5.54 -3.20
N THR A 109 -0.50 -6.82 -3.03
CA THR A 109 0.37 -7.58 -3.96
C THR A 109 -0.30 -7.78 -5.32
N LEU A 110 -1.63 -7.88 -5.37
CA LEU A 110 -2.37 -8.01 -6.64
C LEU A 110 -2.32 -6.73 -7.48
N ILE A 111 -2.02 -5.59 -6.88
CA ILE A 111 -1.96 -4.27 -7.53
C ILE A 111 -0.54 -3.87 -7.93
N CYS A 112 0.48 -4.43 -7.26
CA CYS A 112 1.89 -4.21 -7.58
C CYS A 112 2.25 -4.63 -9.01
#